data_AF-A0A415ZSY3-F1
#
_entry.id   AF-A0A415ZSY3-F1
#
_cell.length_a   1.000
_cell.length_b   1.000
_cell.length_c   1.000
_cell.angle_alpha   90.00
_cell.angle_beta   90.00
_cell.angle_gamma   90.00
#
_symmetry.space_group_name_H-M   'P 1'
#
loop_
_entity.id
_entity.type
_entity.pdbx_description
1 polymer ?
#
loop_
_entity_poly.entity_id
_entity_poly.type
_entity_poly.pdbx_seq_one_letter_code
_entity_poly.pdbx_strand_id
1 'polypeptide(L)'
;MHIDFAPPSNGIYNNAGSSRQLANYLEHEDLERMEKGLYTDGFFNLIGDNIYKSKVIKDIDSNIGQLLKTDAKFYAIHVSPSEKELQAMGNTEHEQAESMKRYIREVFIPEYAKNFNKGLTEADIKFHAKIHFDRNRSDNELNMHCHLIVSRKDQTNKKKLSPLTNHKNTKKGTVTGGFDRVNLFQQAEQGFDKLFSYDRKKNESFDYHNTMKNGSIPEQFKLHEQEFQSNERETTITFHSSQENLVSINLENKEANNHNFKLDTYVVTKQKNDTSFNHRDNKTYCSLIPSIPLGIDYSLNHEEQISKSKKKKKQRKL
;
A
#
# COMPACT_ATOMS: atom_id res chain seq x y z
N MET A 1 -3.39 3.34 0.52
CA MET A 1 -1.92 3.45 0.64
C MET A 1 -1.29 2.12 0.27
N HIS A 2 -0.40 2.07 -0.73
CA HIS A 2 0.34 0.84 -1.04
C HIS A 2 1.69 0.84 -0.31
N ILE A 3 1.94 -0.20 0.48
CA ILE A 3 3.20 -0.39 1.19
C ILE A 3 3.69 -1.80 0.92
N ASP A 4 4.94 -1.92 0.48
CA ASP A 4 5.57 -3.21 0.23
C ASP A 4 7.01 -3.26 0.73
N PHE A 5 7.47 -4.48 0.97
CA PHE A 5 8.85 -4.77 1.31
C PHE A 5 9.51 -5.40 0.09
N ALA A 6 10.51 -4.72 -0.47
CA ALA A 6 11.18 -5.25 -1.65
C ALA A 6 11.82 -6.60 -1.30
N PRO A 7 11.54 -7.66 -2.08
CA PRO A 7 12.12 -8.96 -1.81
C PRO A 7 13.65 -8.90 -1.97
N PRO A 8 14.41 -9.55 -1.08
CA PRO A 8 15.85 -9.70 -1.26
C PRO A 8 16.13 -10.35 -2.62
N SER A 9 17.00 -9.74 -3.42
CA SER A 9 17.38 -10.24 -4.73
C SER A 9 18.90 -10.19 -4.91
N ASN A 10 19.42 -10.81 -5.95
CA ASN A 10 20.84 -10.68 -6.30
C ASN A 10 21.16 -9.33 -7.00
N GLY A 11 20.15 -8.49 -7.25
CA GLY A 11 20.26 -7.21 -7.93
C GLY A 11 20.23 -6.02 -6.97
N ILE A 12 19.52 -4.94 -7.36
CA ILE A 12 19.45 -3.66 -6.65
C ILE A 12 19.08 -3.81 -5.16
N TYR A 13 18.19 -4.76 -4.85
CA TYR A 13 17.70 -5.03 -3.51
C TYR A 13 18.50 -6.11 -2.76
N ASN A 14 19.75 -6.39 -3.16
CA ASN A 14 20.61 -7.29 -2.40
C ASN A 14 20.93 -6.69 -1.03
N ASN A 15 20.37 -7.30 -0.01
CA ASN A 15 20.50 -6.82 1.35
C ASN A 15 21.50 -7.61 2.20
N ALA A 16 22.17 -8.64 1.67
CA ALA A 16 23.21 -9.35 2.44
C ALA A 16 24.53 -8.55 2.51
N GLY A 17 24.72 -7.62 1.57
CA GLY A 17 25.90 -6.77 1.45
C GLY A 17 25.66 -5.30 1.85
N SER A 18 26.40 -4.42 1.19
CA SER A 18 26.33 -2.97 1.35
C SER A 18 25.04 -2.39 0.78
N SER A 19 24.49 -1.38 1.43
CA SER A 19 23.37 -0.56 0.93
C SER A 19 23.72 0.32 -0.27
N ARG A 20 25.00 0.37 -0.67
CA ARG A 20 25.52 1.19 -1.78
C ARG A 20 24.80 0.98 -3.09
N GLN A 21 24.46 -0.26 -3.44
CA GLN A 21 23.79 -0.54 -4.72
C GLN A 21 22.41 0.12 -4.77
N LEU A 22 21.61 -0.07 -3.71
CA LEU A 22 20.31 0.56 -3.58
C LEU A 22 20.43 2.09 -3.49
N ALA A 23 21.34 2.61 -2.67
CA ALA A 23 21.51 4.06 -2.53
C ALA A 23 22.00 4.73 -3.83
N ASN A 24 22.82 4.04 -4.63
CA ASN A 24 23.18 4.51 -5.97
C ASN A 24 21.96 4.52 -6.89
N TYR A 25 21.20 3.42 -6.95
CA TYR A 25 20.00 3.33 -7.77
C TYR A 25 19.02 4.48 -7.48
N LEU A 26 18.79 4.77 -6.19
CA LEU A 26 17.91 5.86 -5.76
C LEU A 26 18.40 7.26 -6.14
N GLU A 27 19.71 7.49 -6.28
CA GLU A 27 20.22 8.77 -6.82
C GLU A 27 20.18 8.84 -8.34
N HIS A 28 20.29 7.71 -9.06
CA HIS A 28 20.26 7.73 -10.52
C HIS A 28 18.89 8.18 -11.04
N GLU A 29 17.80 7.83 -10.34
CA GLU A 29 16.45 8.30 -10.67
C GLU A 29 16.32 9.84 -10.59
N ASP A 30 17.07 10.49 -9.70
CA ASP A 30 17.08 11.95 -9.60
C ASP A 30 17.86 12.64 -10.70
N LEU A 31 18.95 12.02 -11.18
CA LEU A 31 19.80 12.62 -12.21
C LEU A 31 18.98 12.91 -13.48
N GLU A 32 18.06 12.02 -13.86
CA GLU A 32 17.16 12.23 -15.00
C GLU A 32 16.23 13.45 -14.82
N ARG A 33 15.81 13.77 -13.59
CA ARG A 33 15.00 14.96 -13.28
C ARG A 33 15.86 16.22 -13.22
N MET A 34 17.06 16.13 -12.63
CA MET A 34 18.01 17.23 -12.56
C MET A 34 18.45 17.69 -13.96
N GLU A 35 18.67 16.76 -14.89
CA GLU A 35 18.98 17.06 -16.30
C GLU A 35 17.87 17.86 -16.98
N LYS A 36 16.61 17.65 -16.57
CA LYS A 36 15.43 18.40 -17.04
C LYS A 36 15.20 19.70 -16.25
N GLY A 37 16.06 20.04 -15.28
CA GLY A 37 15.89 21.19 -14.40
C GLY A 37 14.72 21.08 -13.42
N LEU A 38 14.22 19.85 -13.18
CA LEU A 38 13.11 19.58 -12.29
C LEU A 38 13.60 19.40 -10.84
N TYR A 39 12.72 19.71 -9.88
CA TYR A 39 12.99 19.51 -8.46
C TYR A 39 13.19 18.03 -8.13
N THR A 40 14.15 17.77 -7.23
CA THR A 40 14.47 16.47 -6.65
C THR A 40 14.71 16.62 -5.16
N ASP A 41 14.29 15.64 -4.36
CA ASP A 41 14.45 15.68 -2.91
C ASP A 41 15.70 14.91 -2.45
N GLY A 42 16.34 15.38 -1.38
CA GLY A 42 17.47 14.70 -0.77
C GLY A 42 17.05 13.43 -0.02
N PHE A 43 18.03 12.64 0.45
CA PHE A 43 17.69 11.65 1.47
C PHE A 43 17.32 12.35 2.78
N PHE A 44 16.41 11.75 3.53
CA PHE A 44 16.01 12.22 4.84
C PHE A 44 15.94 11.06 5.83
N ASN A 45 15.89 11.38 7.12
CA ASN A 45 15.62 10.43 8.18
C ASN A 45 14.65 11.05 9.20
N LEU A 46 14.60 10.51 10.43
CA LEU A 46 13.68 10.98 11.47
C LEU A 46 13.76 12.49 11.72
N ILE A 47 14.97 13.07 11.71
CA ILE A 47 15.21 14.48 12.09
C ILE A 47 15.99 15.29 11.06
N GLY A 48 16.69 14.64 10.12
CA GLY A 48 17.55 15.28 9.14
C GLY A 48 16.96 15.19 7.74
N ASP A 49 17.20 16.25 6.98
CA ASP A 49 16.91 16.36 5.55
C ASP A 49 18.21 16.55 4.75
N ASN A 50 18.15 16.42 3.43
CA ASN A 50 19.27 16.67 2.51
C ASN A 50 20.55 15.89 2.86
N ILE A 51 20.37 14.63 3.28
CA ILE A 51 21.47 13.74 3.67
C ILE A 51 22.16 13.20 2.41
N TYR A 52 23.48 13.34 2.35
CA TYR A 52 24.27 12.78 1.25
C TYR A 52 24.25 11.25 1.25
N LYS A 53 24.18 10.63 0.06
CA LYS A 53 24.27 9.17 -0.11
C LYS A 53 25.45 8.53 0.63
N SER A 54 26.63 9.17 0.61
CA SER A 54 27.82 8.64 1.28
C SER A 54 27.58 8.44 2.79
N LYS A 55 26.82 9.34 3.42
CA LYS A 55 26.39 9.23 4.81
C LYS A 55 25.34 8.14 5.00
N VAL A 56 24.36 8.03 4.09
CA VAL A 56 23.37 6.94 4.11
C VAL A 56 24.06 5.57 4.13
N ILE A 57 24.98 5.35 3.18
CA ILE A 57 25.74 4.11 3.05
C ILE A 57 26.53 3.83 4.33
N LYS A 58 27.27 4.82 4.84
CA LYS A 58 28.07 4.68 6.07
C LYS A 58 27.19 4.33 7.27
N ASP A 59 26.08 5.02 7.45
CA ASP A 59 25.22 4.87 8.62
C ASP A 59 24.55 3.48 8.65
N ILE A 60 24.10 2.98 7.49
CA ILE A 60 23.49 1.65 7.36
C ILE A 60 24.53 0.54 7.43
N ASP A 61 25.61 0.63 6.66
CA ASP A 61 26.61 -0.44 6.53
C ASP A 61 27.44 -0.64 7.81
N SER A 62 27.56 0.40 8.65
CA SER A 62 28.20 0.28 9.98
C SER A 62 27.28 -0.32 11.05
N ASN A 63 25.96 -0.36 10.82
CA ASN A 63 24.98 -0.85 11.80
C ASN A 63 24.66 -2.34 11.63
N ILE A 64 25.70 -3.17 11.60
CA ILE A 64 25.59 -4.62 11.26
C ILE A 64 26.07 -5.55 12.39
N GLY A 65 26.03 -5.07 13.64
CA GLY A 65 26.57 -5.75 14.81
C GLY A 65 26.00 -7.16 14.98
N GLN A 66 26.90 -8.16 15.02
CA GLN A 66 26.58 -9.59 15.17
C GLN A 66 25.68 -10.16 14.05
N LEU A 67 25.66 -9.52 12.88
CA LEU A 67 25.07 -10.09 11.66
C LEU A 67 26.11 -10.92 10.92
N LEU A 68 25.71 -12.10 10.47
CA LEU A 68 26.56 -12.98 9.66
C LEU A 68 26.68 -12.44 8.23
N LYS A 69 27.57 -13.03 7.42
CA LYS A 69 27.73 -12.63 6.00
C LYS A 69 26.44 -12.78 5.20
N THR A 70 25.70 -13.86 5.43
CA THR A 70 24.44 -14.18 4.74
C THR A 70 23.22 -13.49 5.34
N ASP A 71 23.35 -12.87 6.51
CA ASP A 71 22.24 -12.14 7.13
C ASP A 71 21.90 -10.90 6.30
N ALA A 72 20.62 -10.62 6.06
CA ALA A 72 20.18 -9.30 5.63
C ALA A 72 20.77 -8.20 6.55
N LYS A 73 21.21 -7.08 5.99
CA LYS A 73 21.80 -5.92 6.68
C LYS A 73 20.82 -4.76 6.75
N PHE A 74 19.95 -4.65 5.76
CA PHE A 74 18.86 -3.70 5.69
C PHE A 74 17.63 -4.33 5.02
N TYR A 75 16.52 -3.60 5.02
CA TYR A 75 15.32 -3.90 4.26
C TYR A 75 14.94 -2.66 3.46
N ALA A 76 14.55 -2.87 2.21
CA ALA A 76 13.97 -1.83 1.38
C ALA A 76 12.45 -1.87 1.55
N ILE A 77 11.85 -0.70 1.73
CA ILE A 77 10.40 -0.53 1.87
C ILE A 77 9.97 0.53 0.88
N HIS A 78 8.88 0.29 0.17
CA HIS A 78 8.24 1.30 -0.65
C HIS A 78 6.95 1.74 0.03
N VAL A 79 6.73 3.05 0.05
CA VAL A 79 5.47 3.68 0.46
C VAL A 79 4.98 4.47 -0.74
N SER A 80 3.83 4.07 -1.28
CA SER A 80 3.27 4.62 -2.50
C SER A 80 1.80 4.98 -2.25
N PRO A 81 1.51 6.24 -1.91
CA PRO A 81 0.14 6.71 -1.81
C PRO A 81 -0.57 6.63 -3.16
N SER A 82 -1.89 6.50 -3.14
CA SER A 82 -2.72 6.68 -4.32
C SER A 82 -2.76 8.14 -4.73
N GLU A 83 -3.23 8.41 -5.95
CA GLU A 83 -3.45 9.77 -6.42
C GLU A 83 -4.31 10.62 -5.48
N LYS A 84 -5.41 10.06 -4.96
CA LYS A 84 -6.28 10.73 -3.99
C LYS A 84 -5.58 11.01 -2.66
N GLU A 85 -4.71 10.11 -2.22
CA GLU A 85 -3.91 10.31 -1.02
C GLU A 85 -2.85 11.41 -1.25
N LEU A 86 -2.24 11.48 -2.44
CA LEU A 86 -1.33 12.57 -2.80
C LEU A 86 -2.05 13.91 -2.87
N GLN A 87 -3.28 13.97 -3.41
CA GLN A 87 -4.10 15.18 -3.37
C GLN A 87 -4.38 15.65 -1.93
N ALA A 88 -4.61 14.72 -1.00
CA ALA A 88 -4.77 15.04 0.42
C ALA A 88 -3.46 15.48 1.10
N MET A 89 -2.30 15.10 0.55
CA MET A 89 -0.98 15.53 1.04
C MET A 89 -0.60 16.94 0.58
N GLY A 90 -1.20 17.47 -0.49
CA GLY A 90 -0.91 18.83 -0.96
C GLY A 90 -1.28 19.05 -2.42
N ASN A 91 -1.30 20.33 -2.83
CA ASN A 91 -1.68 20.72 -4.19
C ASN A 91 -0.48 20.77 -5.15
N THR A 92 0.74 20.84 -4.60
CA THR A 92 1.99 20.88 -5.37
C THR A 92 2.91 19.71 -5.04
N GLU A 93 3.79 19.32 -5.96
CA GLU A 93 4.80 18.28 -5.70
C GLU A 93 5.63 18.59 -4.44
N HIS A 94 5.99 19.85 -4.20
CA HIS A 94 6.76 20.22 -3.02
C HIS A 94 5.96 20.05 -1.72
N GLU A 95 4.70 20.51 -1.67
CA GLU A 95 3.82 20.30 -0.51
C GLU A 95 3.60 18.81 -0.23
N GLN A 96 3.35 18.03 -1.29
CA GLN A 96 3.19 16.59 -1.19
C GLN A 96 4.46 15.90 -0.65
N ALA A 97 5.65 16.33 -1.08
CA ALA A 97 6.91 15.79 -0.60
C ALA A 97 7.12 16.08 0.89
N GLU A 98 6.85 17.30 1.34
CA GLU A 98 6.95 17.66 2.76
C GLU A 98 5.93 16.90 3.61
N SER A 99 4.69 16.77 3.13
CA SER A 99 3.65 15.94 3.76
C SER A 99 4.02 14.46 3.79
N MET A 100 4.66 13.93 2.75
CA MET A 100 5.17 12.56 2.73
C MET A 100 6.26 12.37 3.79
N LYS A 101 7.24 13.29 3.90
CA LYS A 101 8.25 13.24 4.97
C LYS A 101 7.59 13.24 6.34
N ARG A 102 6.61 14.11 6.54
CA ARG A 102 5.82 14.19 7.76
C ARG A 102 5.10 12.87 8.07
N TYR A 103 4.42 12.27 7.09
CA TYR A 103 3.77 10.98 7.22
C TYR A 103 4.76 9.87 7.62
N ILE A 104 5.92 9.82 6.97
CA ILE A 104 6.95 8.83 7.29
C ILE A 104 7.44 9.00 8.74
N ARG A 105 7.68 10.24 9.18
CA ARG A 105 8.19 10.57 10.52
C ARG A 105 7.15 10.37 11.64
N GLU A 106 5.93 10.85 11.44
CA GLU A 106 4.89 10.92 12.48
C GLU A 106 4.01 9.67 12.53
N VAL A 107 3.91 8.91 11.44
CA VAL A 107 3.01 7.75 11.35
C VAL A 107 3.77 6.48 11.02
N PHE A 108 4.40 6.40 9.85
CA PHE A 108 4.91 5.13 9.36
C PHE A 108 6.02 4.53 10.25
N ILE A 109 7.05 5.31 10.59
CA ILE A 109 8.18 4.83 11.40
C ILE A 109 7.76 4.51 12.85
N PRO A 110 6.95 5.32 13.54
CA PRO A 110 6.39 4.96 14.84
C PRO A 110 5.63 3.63 14.83
N GLU A 111 4.72 3.43 13.85
CA GLU A 111 3.96 2.18 13.74
C GLU A 111 4.86 1.00 13.35
N TYR A 112 5.86 1.22 12.49
CA TYR A 112 6.90 0.24 12.18
C TYR A 112 7.67 -0.20 13.43
N ALA A 113 8.06 0.73 14.30
CA ALA A 113 8.79 0.43 15.53
C ALA A 113 7.95 -0.37 16.52
N LYS A 114 6.73 0.10 16.81
CA LYS A 114 5.80 -0.54 17.76
C LYS A 114 5.47 -1.98 17.35
N ASN A 115 5.32 -2.22 16.05
CA ASN A 115 4.91 -3.52 15.51
C ASN A 115 5.92 -4.66 15.80
N PHE A 116 7.16 -4.34 16.20
CA PHE A 116 8.10 -5.37 16.65
C PHE A 116 7.78 -5.98 18.02
N ASN A 117 6.93 -5.33 18.83
CA ASN A 117 6.61 -5.72 20.20
C ASN A 117 7.86 -5.87 21.10
N LYS A 118 8.83 -4.95 20.93
CA LYS A 118 10.13 -4.95 21.63
C LYS A 118 10.42 -3.67 22.44
N GLY A 119 9.37 -2.91 22.75
CA GLY A 119 9.47 -1.60 23.43
C GLY A 119 10.34 -0.62 22.64
N LEU A 120 10.17 -0.60 21.32
CA LEU A 120 10.90 0.30 20.42
C LEU A 120 10.05 1.54 20.13
N THR A 121 10.72 2.66 19.95
CA THR A 121 10.12 3.89 19.40
C THR A 121 10.74 4.21 18.04
N GLU A 122 10.23 5.23 17.37
CA GLU A 122 10.77 5.76 16.12
C GLU A 122 12.25 6.12 16.20
N ALA A 123 12.72 6.58 17.36
CA ALA A 123 14.12 6.93 17.60
C ALA A 123 15.06 5.72 17.56
N ASP A 124 14.54 4.51 17.84
CA ASP A 124 15.31 3.27 17.77
C ASP A 124 15.49 2.78 16.33
N ILE A 125 14.70 3.28 15.37
CA ILE A 125 14.75 2.82 13.98
C ILE A 125 15.82 3.60 13.23
N LYS A 126 16.87 2.90 12.79
CA LYS A 126 17.85 3.48 11.87
C LYS A 126 17.35 3.32 10.44
N PHE A 127 16.90 4.40 9.84
CA PHE A 127 16.48 4.44 8.44
C PHE A 127 17.00 5.68 7.73
N HIS A 128 17.05 5.60 6.42
CA HIS A 128 17.10 6.75 5.51
C HIS A 128 16.06 6.53 4.43
N ALA A 129 15.47 7.60 3.94
CA ALA A 129 14.38 7.57 2.98
C ALA A 129 14.62 8.60 1.88
N LYS A 130 14.02 8.38 0.70
CA LYS A 130 14.09 9.30 -0.44
C LYS A 130 12.76 9.30 -1.18
N ILE A 131 12.31 10.49 -1.57
CA ILE A 131 11.08 10.68 -2.33
C ILE A 131 11.43 10.77 -3.81
N HIS A 132 10.69 10.03 -4.62
CA HIS A 132 10.72 10.09 -6.07
C HIS A 132 9.36 10.51 -6.59
N PHE A 133 9.36 11.26 -7.69
CA PHE A 133 8.18 11.97 -8.20
C PHE A 133 7.54 11.29 -9.41
N ASP A 134 8.25 10.37 -10.07
CA ASP A 134 7.79 9.76 -11.31
C ASP A 134 7.97 8.23 -11.30
N ARG A 135 7.07 7.54 -11.98
CA ARG A 135 7.26 6.16 -12.43
C ARG A 135 7.13 6.23 -13.95
N ASN A 136 8.26 6.18 -14.67
CA ASN A 136 8.37 6.19 -16.14
C ASN A 136 7.61 5.05 -16.88
N ARG A 137 6.52 4.49 -16.32
CA ARG A 137 5.83 3.27 -16.75
C ARG A 137 4.31 3.43 -16.91
N SER A 138 3.73 4.60 -16.68
CA SER A 138 2.27 4.81 -16.84
C SER A 138 1.91 6.25 -17.14
N ASP A 139 0.83 6.45 -17.90
CA ASP A 139 0.23 7.76 -18.23
C ASP A 139 -0.42 8.49 -17.02
N ASN A 140 -0.18 8.02 -15.80
CA ASN A 140 -0.71 8.64 -14.57
C ASN A 140 0.17 9.82 -14.14
N GLU A 141 -0.46 10.99 -13.96
CA GLU A 141 0.23 12.27 -13.70
C GLU A 141 0.79 12.41 -12.26
N LEU A 142 0.34 11.59 -11.30
CA LEU A 142 0.79 11.64 -9.89
C LEU A 142 1.33 10.28 -9.44
N ASN A 143 2.65 10.13 -9.44
CA ASN A 143 3.36 8.89 -9.07
C ASN A 143 4.41 9.10 -7.96
N MET A 144 4.20 10.09 -7.08
CA MET A 144 5.09 10.31 -5.95
C MET A 144 5.10 9.11 -5.01
N HIS A 145 6.29 8.62 -4.69
CA HIS A 145 6.49 7.51 -3.76
C HIS A 145 7.79 7.67 -2.98
N CYS A 146 7.88 6.97 -1.86
CA CYS A 146 9.01 7.03 -0.96
C CYS A 146 9.68 5.67 -0.84
N HIS A 147 11.00 5.66 -1.04
CA HIS A 147 11.87 4.50 -0.82
C HIS A 147 12.55 4.64 0.53
N LEU A 148 12.44 3.63 1.39
CA LEU A 148 13.12 3.59 2.67
C LEU A 148 14.17 2.48 2.68
N ILE A 149 15.37 2.80 3.17
CA ILE A 149 16.44 1.86 3.52
C ILE A 149 16.48 1.76 5.04
N VAL A 150 15.95 0.67 5.60
CA VAL A 150 15.86 0.47 7.05
C VAL A 150 16.89 -0.57 7.50
N SER A 151 17.75 -0.21 8.46
CA SER A 151 18.73 -1.14 9.01
C SER A 151 18.04 -2.33 9.69
N ARG A 152 18.61 -3.54 9.55
CA ARG A 152 18.16 -4.73 10.32
C ARG A 152 18.42 -4.59 11.81
N LYS A 153 19.25 -3.64 12.23
CA LYS A 153 19.57 -3.39 13.63
C LYS A 153 18.92 -2.08 14.06
N ASP A 154 18.53 -2.02 15.33
CA ASP A 154 18.16 -0.76 15.96
C ASP A 154 19.34 0.23 15.95
N GLN A 155 19.07 1.51 16.25
CA GLN A 155 20.09 2.56 16.31
C GLN A 155 21.26 2.21 17.24
N THR A 156 20.98 1.50 18.34
CA THR A 156 22.01 1.10 19.32
C THR A 156 22.86 -0.09 18.87
N ASN A 157 22.55 -0.68 17.71
CA ASN A 157 23.21 -1.85 17.13
C ASN A 157 23.10 -3.13 17.98
N LYS A 158 22.04 -3.26 18.79
CA LYS A 158 21.82 -4.37 19.72
C LYS A 158 20.70 -5.30 19.28
N LYS A 159 19.49 -4.78 19.01
CA LYS A 159 18.30 -5.57 18.68
C LYS A 159 18.26 -5.89 17.17
N LYS A 160 17.93 -7.14 16.81
CA LYS A 160 17.65 -7.53 15.41
C LYS A 160 16.16 -7.29 15.10
N LEU A 161 15.89 -6.53 14.06
CA LEU A 161 14.59 -6.10 13.57
C LEU A 161 14.41 -6.70 12.17
N SER A 162 13.47 -7.63 12.01
CA SER A 162 13.17 -8.24 10.71
C SER A 162 11.68 -8.10 10.42
N PRO A 163 11.25 -7.24 9.49
CA PRO A 163 9.84 -7.12 9.11
C PRO A 163 9.36 -8.31 8.25
N LEU A 164 10.30 -9.10 7.72
CA LEU A 164 10.04 -10.28 6.90
C LEU A 164 9.95 -11.59 7.73
N THR A 165 9.98 -11.49 9.06
CA THR A 165 9.78 -12.65 9.93
C THR A 165 8.38 -13.25 9.76
N ASN A 166 8.25 -14.55 10.05
CA ASN A 166 6.97 -15.24 10.18
C ASN A 166 6.42 -15.23 11.61
N HIS A 167 7.25 -14.83 12.59
CA HIS A 167 6.82 -14.63 13.97
C HIS A 167 6.03 -13.32 14.08
N LYS A 168 4.85 -13.32 14.71
CA LYS A 168 4.02 -12.12 14.90
C LYS A 168 3.99 -11.65 16.35
N ASN A 169 3.43 -12.47 17.23
CA ASN A 169 3.33 -12.19 18.66
C ASN A 169 3.79 -13.41 19.48
N THR A 170 4.99 -13.91 19.17
CA THR A 170 5.52 -15.11 19.81
C THR A 170 5.96 -14.76 21.24
N LYS A 171 5.32 -15.37 22.25
CA LYS A 171 5.60 -15.10 23.67
C LYS A 171 6.65 -16.02 24.30
N LYS A 172 6.99 -17.14 23.64
CA LYS A 172 7.89 -18.18 24.17
C LYS A 172 8.86 -18.68 23.11
N GLY A 173 10.07 -19.06 23.52
CA GLY A 173 11.12 -19.60 22.66
C GLY A 173 12.28 -18.62 22.45
N THR A 174 13.23 -19.00 21.59
CA THR A 174 14.43 -18.20 21.28
C THR A 174 14.10 -16.86 20.62
N VAL A 175 12.97 -16.77 19.91
CA VAL A 175 12.47 -15.55 19.29
C VAL A 175 11.20 -15.12 20.02
N THR A 176 11.28 -14.01 20.73
CA THR A 176 10.12 -13.35 21.37
C THR A 176 9.74 -12.08 20.59
N GLY A 177 8.44 -11.79 20.55
CA GLY A 177 7.84 -10.76 19.71
C GLY A 177 7.60 -11.24 18.28
N GLY A 178 7.77 -10.34 17.32
CA GLY A 178 7.57 -10.64 15.90
C GLY A 178 7.37 -9.39 15.08
N PHE A 179 6.71 -9.52 13.93
CA PHE A 179 6.27 -8.41 13.11
C PHE A 179 5.03 -8.83 12.32
N ASP A 180 3.91 -8.12 12.47
CA ASP A 180 2.71 -8.40 11.70
C ASP A 180 2.52 -7.36 10.59
N ARG A 181 2.84 -7.76 9.36
CA ARG A 181 2.74 -6.86 8.19
C ARG A 181 1.31 -6.37 7.95
N VAL A 182 0.29 -7.20 8.20
CA VAL A 182 -1.11 -6.81 8.06
C VAL A 182 -1.44 -5.70 9.05
N ASN A 183 -1.04 -5.88 10.31
CA ASN A 183 -1.23 -4.86 11.34
C ASN A 183 -0.50 -3.55 10.99
N LEU A 184 0.74 -3.60 10.47
CA LEU A 184 1.45 -2.40 10.03
C LEU A 184 0.63 -1.63 8.99
N PHE A 185 0.14 -2.32 7.96
CA PHE A 185 -0.55 -1.67 6.85
C PHE A 185 -1.86 -1.03 7.31
N GLN A 186 -2.62 -1.71 8.18
CA GLN A 186 -3.83 -1.15 8.78
C GLN A 186 -3.52 0.10 9.64
N GLN A 187 -2.51 0.04 10.51
CA GLN A 187 -2.16 1.18 11.37
C GLN A 187 -1.59 2.35 10.56
N ALA A 188 -0.79 2.07 9.54
CA ALA A 188 -0.23 3.07 8.64
C ALA A 188 -1.32 3.77 7.81
N GLU A 189 -2.35 3.03 7.37
CA GLU A 189 -3.54 3.56 6.70
C GLU A 189 -4.37 4.44 7.64
N GLN A 190 -4.75 3.94 8.82
CA GLN A 190 -5.52 4.71 9.80
C GLN A 190 -4.77 5.95 10.28
N GLY A 191 -3.45 5.85 10.42
CA GLY A 191 -2.61 6.98 10.79
C GLY A 191 -2.54 8.03 9.68
N PHE A 192 -2.52 7.61 8.40
CA PHE A 192 -2.66 8.53 7.26
C PHE A 192 -3.99 9.29 7.34
N ASP A 193 -5.09 8.54 7.50
CA ASP A 193 -6.44 9.11 7.52
C ASP A 193 -6.59 10.16 8.64
N LYS A 194 -6.04 9.89 9.81
CA LYS A 194 -6.02 10.84 10.93
C LYS A 194 -5.10 12.04 10.68
N LEU A 195 -3.92 11.84 10.10
CA LEU A 195 -2.93 12.89 9.91
C LEU A 195 -3.40 13.94 8.89
N PHE A 196 -4.08 13.49 7.83
CA PHE A 196 -4.54 14.34 6.72
C PHE A 196 -6.05 14.57 6.71
N SER A 197 -6.77 14.09 7.73
CA SER A 197 -8.24 14.13 7.77
C SER A 197 -8.87 13.53 6.51
N TYR A 198 -8.28 12.45 5.98
CA TYR A 198 -8.71 11.81 4.75
C TYR A 198 -9.91 10.89 5.03
N ASP A 199 -11.05 11.19 4.41
CA ASP A 199 -12.26 10.38 4.51
C ASP A 199 -12.19 9.20 3.53
N ARG A 200 -11.53 8.13 3.97
CA ARG A 200 -11.28 6.95 3.15
C ARG A 200 -12.57 6.18 2.89
N LYS A 201 -12.87 5.94 1.61
CA LYS A 201 -13.95 5.03 1.23
C LYS A 201 -13.59 3.60 1.56
N LYS A 202 -14.59 2.80 1.96
CA LYS A 202 -14.38 1.40 2.34
C LYS A 202 -13.68 0.58 1.25
N ASN A 203 -14.00 0.80 -0.02
CA ASN A 203 -13.39 0.10 -1.16
C ASN A 203 -11.94 0.52 -1.46
N GLU A 204 -11.46 1.61 -0.85
CA GLU A 204 -10.06 2.07 -0.89
C GLU A 204 -9.22 1.51 0.27
N SER A 205 -9.86 0.87 1.25
CA SER A 205 -9.17 0.37 2.45
C SER A 205 -8.29 -0.83 2.14
N PHE A 206 -7.21 -0.95 2.91
CA PHE A 206 -6.33 -2.09 2.89
C PHE A 206 -7.11 -3.39 3.10
N ASP A 207 -8.04 -3.42 4.06
CA ASP A 207 -8.81 -4.62 4.39
C ASP A 207 -9.70 -5.08 3.23
N TYR A 208 -10.33 -4.14 2.53
CA TYR A 208 -11.11 -4.44 1.34
C TYR A 208 -10.22 -5.04 0.25
N HIS A 209 -9.12 -4.39 -0.12
CA HIS A 209 -8.21 -4.90 -1.15
C HIS A 209 -7.58 -6.24 -0.78
N ASN A 210 -7.18 -6.40 0.48
CA ASN A 210 -6.59 -7.65 0.97
C ASN A 210 -7.61 -8.80 0.93
N THR A 211 -8.87 -8.54 1.29
CA THR A 211 -9.94 -9.54 1.22
C THR A 211 -10.30 -9.89 -0.22
N MET A 212 -10.38 -8.90 -1.13
CA MET A 212 -10.63 -9.17 -2.54
C MET A 212 -9.52 -9.98 -3.20
N LYS A 213 -8.27 -9.78 -2.79
CA LYS A 213 -7.13 -10.50 -3.35
C LYS A 213 -6.92 -11.89 -2.75
N ASN A 214 -7.06 -12.02 -1.43
CA ASN A 214 -6.62 -13.20 -0.67
C ASN A 214 -7.75 -13.90 0.09
N GLY A 215 -8.93 -13.28 0.22
CA GLY A 215 -10.07 -13.82 0.94
C GLY A 215 -10.78 -14.94 0.19
N SER A 216 -11.59 -15.71 0.90
CA SER A 216 -12.43 -16.74 0.31
C SER A 216 -13.55 -16.13 -0.55
N ILE A 217 -14.05 -16.91 -1.51
CA ILE A 217 -15.15 -16.49 -2.40
C ILE A 217 -16.37 -15.93 -1.61
N PRO A 218 -16.85 -16.55 -0.51
CA PRO A 218 -17.94 -15.97 0.29
C PRO A 218 -17.60 -14.61 0.92
N GLU A 219 -16.37 -14.41 1.39
CA GLU A 219 -15.93 -13.14 1.98
C GLU A 219 -15.89 -12.02 0.93
N GLN A 220 -15.42 -12.34 -0.29
CA GLN A 220 -15.43 -11.41 -1.42
C GLN A 220 -16.86 -11.01 -1.79
N PHE A 221 -17.76 -11.99 -1.93
CA PHE A 221 -19.18 -11.72 -2.23
C PHE A 221 -19.85 -10.84 -1.18
N LYS A 222 -19.58 -11.10 0.11
CA LYS A 222 -20.12 -10.29 1.22
C LYS A 222 -19.67 -8.83 1.14
N LEU A 223 -18.42 -8.57 0.74
CA LEU A 223 -17.94 -7.19 0.57
C LEU A 223 -18.59 -6.50 -0.64
N HIS A 224 -18.72 -7.19 -1.77
CA HIS A 224 -19.44 -6.65 -2.93
C HIS A 224 -20.89 -6.33 -2.58
N GLU A 225 -21.63 -7.23 -1.93
CA GLU A 225 -23.02 -7.00 -1.54
C GLU A 225 -23.17 -5.76 -0.65
N GLN A 226 -22.27 -5.58 0.32
CA GLN A 226 -22.26 -4.40 1.18
C GLN A 226 -22.00 -3.11 0.41
N GLU A 227 -21.14 -3.15 -0.62
CA GLU A 227 -20.85 -1.99 -1.48
C GLU A 227 -22.06 -1.60 -2.34
N PHE A 228 -22.76 -2.58 -2.92
CA PHE A 228 -24.01 -2.34 -3.65
C PHE A 228 -25.07 -1.70 -2.74
N GLN A 229 -25.27 -2.23 -1.53
CA GLN A 229 -26.25 -1.69 -0.58
C GLN A 229 -25.89 -0.27 -0.11
N SER A 230 -24.62 0.07 0.08
CA SER A 230 -24.22 1.44 0.40
C SER A 230 -24.49 2.40 -0.75
N ASN A 231 -24.20 1.99 -1.99
CA ASN A 231 -24.43 2.82 -3.17
C ASN A 231 -25.93 3.06 -3.43
N GLU A 232 -26.78 2.06 -3.20
CA GLU A 232 -28.25 2.23 -3.27
C GLU A 232 -28.77 3.23 -2.22
N ARG A 233 -28.20 3.22 -1.01
CA ARG A 233 -28.59 4.17 0.05
C ARG A 233 -28.11 5.60 -0.26
N GLU A 234 -26.88 5.76 -0.76
CA GLU A 234 -26.35 7.08 -1.17
C GLU A 234 -27.13 7.67 -2.34
N THR A 235 -27.49 6.86 -3.34
CA THR A 235 -28.32 7.30 -4.48
C THR A 235 -29.74 7.68 -4.04
N THR A 236 -30.35 6.92 -3.11
CA THR A 236 -31.67 7.25 -2.55
C THR A 236 -31.66 8.55 -1.75
N ILE A 237 -30.64 8.79 -0.92
CA ILE A 237 -30.47 10.04 -0.15
C ILE A 237 -30.25 11.23 -1.10
N THR A 238 -29.40 11.06 -2.13
CA THR A 238 -29.16 12.09 -3.14
C THR A 238 -30.45 12.47 -3.87
N PHE A 239 -31.23 11.47 -4.30
CA PHE A 239 -32.52 11.68 -4.97
C PHE A 239 -33.53 12.42 -4.07
N HIS A 240 -33.62 12.05 -2.80
CA HIS A 240 -34.50 12.71 -1.82
C HIS A 240 -34.09 14.17 -1.57
N SER A 241 -32.80 14.45 -1.41
CA SER A 241 -32.29 15.81 -1.22
C SER A 241 -32.51 16.72 -2.43
N SER A 242 -32.45 16.17 -3.65
CA SER A 242 -32.80 16.91 -4.88
C SER A 242 -34.31 17.14 -5.05
N GLN A 243 -35.17 16.28 -4.48
CA GLN A 243 -36.61 16.53 -4.41
C GLN A 243 -36.96 17.61 -3.37
N GLU A 244 -36.27 17.67 -2.23
CA GLU A 244 -36.48 18.71 -1.23
C GLU A 244 -36.10 20.12 -1.73
N ASN A 245 -35.12 20.22 -2.64
CA ASN A 245 -34.76 21.48 -3.33
C ASN A 245 -35.73 21.89 -4.45
N LEU A 246 -36.58 20.98 -4.95
CA LEU A 246 -37.66 21.29 -5.89
C LEU A 246 -38.98 21.66 -5.19
N VAL A 247 -39.15 21.23 -3.95
CA VAL A 247 -40.38 21.49 -3.16
C VAL A 247 -40.32 22.82 -2.39
N SER A 248 -39.15 23.42 -2.22
CA SER A 248 -38.97 24.68 -1.48
C SER A 248 -39.17 25.97 -2.29
N ILE A 249 -39.50 25.90 -3.59
CA ILE A 249 -39.75 27.09 -4.43
C ILE A 249 -41.25 27.43 -4.56
N ASN A 250 -42.18 26.59 -4.12
CA ASN A 250 -43.63 26.77 -4.40
C ASN A 250 -44.53 26.90 -3.15
N LEU A 251 -44.08 27.59 -2.10
CA LEU A 251 -44.99 27.95 -0.99
C LEU A 251 -44.77 29.36 -0.44
N GLU A 252 -44.84 30.37 -1.31
CA GLU A 252 -45.25 31.72 -0.90
C GLU A 252 -45.69 32.52 -2.13
N ASN A 253 -47.00 32.57 -2.38
CA ASN A 253 -47.73 33.81 -2.60
C ASN A 253 -49.18 33.52 -2.99
N LYS A 254 -50.08 34.05 -2.16
CA LYS A 254 -51.52 34.06 -2.37
C LYS A 254 -51.90 35.27 -3.24
N GLU A 255 -52.94 35.03 -4.03
CA GLU A 255 -53.91 36.01 -4.57
C GLU A 255 -53.61 36.70 -5.91
N ALA A 256 -54.41 36.27 -6.92
CA ALA A 256 -55.35 37.09 -7.70
C ALA A 256 -55.24 36.97 -9.24
N ASN A 257 -56.36 36.48 -9.81
CA ASN A 257 -56.98 36.85 -11.08
C ASN A 257 -56.46 36.27 -12.43
N ASN A 258 -57.34 35.44 -13.00
CA ASN A 258 -57.73 35.28 -14.42
C ASN A 258 -56.74 35.73 -15.52
N HIS A 259 -56.25 34.76 -16.32
CA HIS A 259 -56.56 34.64 -17.76
C HIS A 259 -55.91 33.36 -18.36
N ASN A 260 -56.65 32.72 -19.28
CA ASN A 260 -56.27 31.55 -20.08
C ASN A 260 -54.95 31.73 -20.88
N PHE A 261 -54.16 30.66 -21.07
CA PHE A 261 -54.10 29.87 -22.33
C PHE A 261 -52.98 28.79 -22.31
N LYS A 262 -53.43 27.53 -22.43
CA LYS A 262 -52.91 26.37 -23.19
C LYS A 262 -51.40 26.06 -23.27
N LEU A 263 -51.02 24.85 -22.86
CA LEU A 263 -50.00 24.05 -23.58
C LEU A 263 -50.38 22.56 -23.58
N ASP A 264 -50.24 21.95 -24.76
CA ASP A 264 -50.81 20.66 -25.15
C ASP A 264 -50.12 19.43 -24.52
N THR A 265 -50.95 18.43 -24.21
CA THR A 265 -50.58 17.07 -23.79
C THR A 265 -50.22 16.22 -25.01
N TYR A 266 -49.11 15.48 -24.96
CA TYR A 266 -48.96 14.22 -25.69
C TYR A 266 -48.55 13.09 -24.74
N VAL A 267 -49.51 12.20 -24.51
CA VAL A 267 -49.34 10.88 -23.87
C VAL A 267 -49.02 9.86 -24.96
N VAL A 268 -48.03 8.99 -24.75
CA VAL A 268 -48.07 7.62 -25.31
C VAL A 268 -47.53 6.62 -24.28
N THR A 269 -48.42 5.73 -23.84
CA THR A 269 -48.13 4.51 -23.08
C THR A 269 -48.03 3.29 -23.98
N LYS A 270 -46.96 2.50 -23.77
CA LYS A 270 -46.75 1.03 -23.82
C LYS A 270 -47.63 0.15 -24.74
N GLN A 271 -46.99 -0.81 -25.44
CA GLN A 271 -47.07 -2.25 -25.13
C GLN A 271 -46.14 -3.17 -25.98
N LYS A 272 -45.86 -4.35 -25.41
CA LYS A 272 -45.06 -5.51 -25.89
C LYS A 272 -45.67 -6.22 -27.10
N ASN A 273 -44.87 -7.01 -27.84
CA ASN A 273 -45.06 -8.47 -28.04
C ASN A 273 -43.89 -9.15 -28.82
N ASP A 274 -43.77 -10.46 -28.56
CA ASP A 274 -42.84 -11.55 -28.97
C ASP A 274 -42.36 -11.61 -30.46
N THR A 275 -41.31 -12.32 -30.94
CA THR A 275 -40.85 -13.72 -30.74
C THR A 275 -39.52 -14.02 -31.52
N SER A 276 -38.72 -15.00 -31.04
CA SER A 276 -37.85 -16.02 -31.75
C SER A 276 -36.54 -15.72 -32.56
N PHE A 277 -35.45 -16.42 -32.13
CA PHE A 277 -34.38 -17.17 -32.86
C PHE A 277 -33.57 -16.58 -34.06
N ASN A 278 -32.25 -16.37 -33.91
CA ASN A 278 -31.15 -17.29 -34.33
C ASN A 278 -29.72 -16.69 -34.32
N HIS A 279 -28.76 -17.60 -34.13
CA HIS A 279 -27.29 -17.57 -34.14
C HIS A 279 -26.56 -16.77 -35.25
N ARG A 280 -25.50 -16.01 -34.91
CA ARG A 280 -24.06 -16.20 -35.27
C ARG A 280 -23.21 -14.90 -35.29
N ASP A 281 -22.07 -15.00 -34.59
CA ASP A 281 -20.70 -14.55 -34.89
C ASP A 281 -20.27 -13.06 -34.90
N ASN A 282 -19.33 -12.78 -33.95
CA ASN A 282 -18.05 -12.04 -34.10
C ASN A 282 -18.10 -10.50 -34.30
N LYS A 283 -17.30 -9.62 -33.68
CA LYS A 283 -15.96 -9.66 -33.05
C LYS A 283 -15.73 -8.31 -32.28
N THR A 284 -15.27 -8.32 -31.03
CA THR A 284 -13.93 -7.88 -30.53
C THR A 284 -13.83 -6.45 -29.96
N TYR A 285 -13.44 -6.34 -28.68
CA TYR A 285 -12.37 -5.49 -28.09
C TYR A 285 -12.13 -6.01 -26.64
N CYS A 286 -11.37 -7.09 -26.43
CA CYS A 286 -9.96 -7.10 -25.97
C CYS A 286 -9.63 -6.22 -24.75
N SER A 287 -9.79 -6.81 -23.56
CA SER A 287 -8.96 -6.53 -22.39
C SER A 287 -7.61 -7.22 -22.56
N LEU A 288 -6.51 -6.45 -22.50
CA LEU A 288 -5.15 -6.98 -22.51
C LEU A 288 -4.43 -6.51 -21.24
N ILE A 289 -4.36 -7.41 -20.25
CA ILE A 289 -3.33 -7.38 -19.21
C ILE A 289 -2.24 -8.36 -19.68
N PRO A 290 -0.95 -7.99 -19.71
CA PRO A 290 0.09 -8.90 -20.17
C PRO A 290 0.27 -10.05 -19.17
N SER A 291 0.09 -11.27 -19.66
CA SER A 291 0.56 -12.49 -19.00
C SER A 291 2.02 -12.75 -19.41
N ILE A 292 2.90 -13.04 -18.45
CA ILE A 292 4.22 -13.63 -18.71
C ILE A 292 4.22 -15.04 -18.10
N PRO A 293 4.83 -16.05 -18.75
CA PRO A 293 4.49 -17.45 -18.57
C PRO A 293 5.16 -18.08 -17.34
N LEU A 294 4.41 -19.01 -16.74
CA LEU A 294 4.89 -19.98 -15.76
C LEU A 294 5.86 -20.96 -16.45
N GLY A 295 7.05 -21.12 -15.88
CA GLY A 295 7.95 -22.21 -16.19
C GLY A 295 8.68 -22.62 -14.92
N ILE A 296 8.26 -23.76 -14.36
CA ILE A 296 9.08 -24.85 -13.80
C ILE A 296 8.21 -25.68 -12.83
N ASP A 297 8.16 -26.98 -13.12
CA ASP A 297 7.50 -28.06 -12.41
C ASP A 297 7.76 -28.06 -10.89
N TYR A 298 6.68 -28.18 -10.11
CA TYR A 298 6.75 -28.75 -8.77
C TYR A 298 6.38 -30.23 -8.83
N SER A 299 7.39 -31.09 -8.87
CA SER A 299 7.24 -32.48 -8.47
C SER A 299 6.91 -32.52 -6.97
N LEU A 300 5.69 -32.93 -6.65
CA LEU A 300 5.24 -33.26 -5.30
C LEU A 300 5.98 -34.49 -4.80
N ASN A 301 6.99 -34.32 -3.94
CA ASN A 301 7.43 -35.39 -3.06
C ASN A 301 6.74 -35.25 -1.71
N HIS A 302 5.72 -36.09 -1.52
CA HIS A 302 5.30 -36.55 -0.21
C HIS A 302 6.46 -37.32 0.42
N GLU A 303 6.95 -36.90 1.58
CA GLU A 303 7.64 -37.81 2.50
C GLU A 303 6.79 -37.98 3.76
N GLU A 304 6.30 -39.22 3.87
CA GLU A 304 5.59 -39.78 4.99
C GLU A 304 6.41 -39.74 6.28
N GLN A 305 5.70 -39.53 7.39
CA GLN A 305 6.13 -39.93 8.71
C GLN A 305 6.48 -41.42 8.74
N ILE A 306 7.75 -41.74 9.01
CA ILE A 306 8.13 -43.07 9.52
C ILE A 306 8.75 -42.93 10.91
N SER A 307 8.22 -43.75 11.81
CA SER A 307 8.59 -43.84 13.20
C SER A 307 9.90 -44.60 13.44
N LYS A 308 10.68 -44.06 14.40
CA LYS A 308 11.73 -44.64 15.27
C LYS A 308 12.35 -46.00 14.91
N SER A 309 13.68 -46.04 14.89
CA SER A 309 14.45 -47.11 15.55
C SER A 309 15.67 -46.59 16.33
N LYS A 310 15.86 -47.13 17.54
CA LYS A 310 17.00 -46.89 18.45
C LYS A 310 18.20 -47.78 18.08
N LYS A 311 19.43 -47.25 18.13
CA LYS A 311 20.74 -47.87 18.50
C LYS A 311 21.86 -46.95 17.98
N LYS A 312 23.04 -46.72 18.57
CA LYS A 312 23.72 -47.12 19.81
C LYS A 312 24.89 -46.12 19.97
N LYS A 313 25.14 -45.58 21.17
CA LYS A 313 26.35 -44.78 21.48
C LYS A 313 27.62 -45.61 21.23
N LYS A 314 28.58 -45.07 20.48
CA LYS A 314 29.97 -45.55 20.47
C LYS A 314 30.83 -44.56 21.28
N GLN A 315 31.27 -45.01 22.45
CA GLN A 315 32.34 -44.39 23.22
C GLN A 315 33.65 -44.44 22.41
N ARG A 316 34.40 -43.34 22.38
CA ARG A 316 35.84 -43.38 22.15
C ARG A 316 36.52 -43.35 23.53
N LYS A 317 37.32 -44.39 23.78
CA LYS A 317 38.22 -44.52 24.93
C LYS A 317 39.57 -43.89 24.59
N LEU A 318 40.10 -43.23 25.62
CA LEU A 318 41.48 -42.80 25.89
C LEU A 318 42.11 -41.81 24.91
#